data_AF-A0A9X9XHK5-F1
#
_entry.id   AF-A0A9X9XHK5-F1
#
_cell.length_a   1.000
_cell.length_b   1.000
_cell.length_c   1.000
_cell.angle_alpha   90.00
_cell.angle_beta   90.00
_cell.angle_gamma   90.00
#
_symmetry.space_group_name_H-M   'P 1'
#
loop_
_entity.id
_entity.type
_entity.pdbx_description
1 polymer ?
#
loop_
_entity_poly.entity_id
_entity_poly.type
_entity_poly.pdbx_seq_one_letter_code
_entity_poly.pdbx_strand_id
1 'polypeptide(L)' 'MSRTSIALIAGLLGFLLYVAGVLVVADHVRGLHWALELAFFAVAGVAWVWPAKRLIVWAVR' A
#
# COMPACT_ATOMS: atom_id res chain seq x y z
N MET A 1 16.74 -16.73 8.40
CA MET A 1 16.65 -15.52 7.53
C MET A 1 16.95 -14.29 8.38
N SER A 2 17.64 -13.28 7.86
CA SER A 2 17.82 -12.01 8.58
C SER A 2 16.48 -11.27 8.67
N ARG A 3 16.31 -10.40 9.68
CA ARG A 3 15.12 -9.54 9.80
C ARG A 3 14.90 -8.70 8.54
N THR A 4 15.98 -8.27 7.90
CA THR A 4 15.96 -7.57 6.60
C THR A 4 15.32 -8.41 5.49
N SER A 5 15.70 -9.67 5.32
CA SER A 5 15.09 -10.54 4.30
C SER A 5 13.60 -10.79 4.56
N ILE A 6 13.22 -10.95 5.82
CA ILE A 6 11.81 -11.13 6.22
C ILE A 6 11.02 -9.85 5.89
N ALA A 7 11.56 -8.68 6.25
CA ALA A 7 10.92 -7.40 5.98
C ALA A 7 10.79 -7.12 4.48
N LEU A 8 11.77 -7.51 3.67
CA LEU A 8 11.70 -7.39 2.21
C LEU A 8 10.55 -8.23 1.64
N ILE A 9 10.47 -9.52 2.02
CA ILE A 9 9.42 -10.42 1.52
C ILE A 9 8.05 -9.95 2.01
N ALA A 10 7.92 -9.63 3.29
CA ALA A 10 6.66 -9.12 3.86
C ALA A 10 6.26 -7.78 3.22
N GLY A 11 7.21 -6.89 2.97
CA GLY A 11 6.98 -5.61 2.30
C GLY A 11 6.51 -5.78 0.86
N LEU A 12 7.16 -6.65 0.08
CA LEU A 12 6.78 -6.94 -1.31
C LEU A 12 5.40 -7.58 -1.38
N LEU A 13 5.17 -8.66 -0.61
CA LEU A 13 3.88 -9.35 -0.61
C LEU A 13 2.76 -8.44 -0.10
N GLY A 14 3.01 -7.71 1.00
CA GLY A 14 2.05 -6.76 1.53
C GLY A 14 1.72 -5.65 0.53
N PHE A 15 2.72 -5.12 -0.17
CA PHE A 15 2.49 -4.07 -1.17
C PHE A 15 1.70 -4.59 -2.37
N LEU A 16 1.99 -5.79 -2.86
CA LEU A 16 1.22 -6.41 -3.94
C LEU A 16 -0.24 -6.61 -3.55
N LEU A 17 -0.49 -7.14 -2.35
CA LEU A 17 -1.85 -7.31 -1.82
C LEU A 17 -2.56 -5.95 -1.67
N TYR A 18 -1.84 -4.95 -1.19
CA TYR A 18 -2.37 -3.59 -1.05
C TYR A 18 -2.77 -3.00 -2.40
N VAL A 19 -1.90 -3.05 -3.40
CA VAL A 19 -2.18 -2.55 -4.75
C VAL A 19 -3.36 -3.31 -5.36
N ALA A 20 -3.40 -4.64 -5.24
CA ALA A 20 -4.54 -5.45 -5.71
C ALA A 20 -5.86 -5.01 -5.04
N GLY A 21 -5.86 -4.80 -3.73
CA GLY A 21 -7.02 -4.29 -3.00
C GLY A 21 -7.43 -2.89 -3.45
N VAL A 22 -6.48 -1.98 -3.64
CA VAL A 22 -6.73 -0.63 -4.17
C VAL A 22 -7.36 -0.70 -5.56
N LEU A 23 -6.88 -1.57 -6.44
CA LEU A 23 -7.43 -1.72 -7.79
C LEU A 23 -8.88 -2.25 -7.76
N VAL A 24 -9.16 -3.26 -6.94
CA VAL A 24 -10.53 -3.77 -6.75
C VAL A 24 -11.48 -2.67 -6.26
N VAL A 25 -11.02 -1.84 -5.32
CA VAL A 25 -11.83 -0.71 -4.83
C VAL A 25 -11.94 0.39 -5.90
N ALA A 26 -10.89 0.62 -6.68
CA ALA A 26 -10.89 1.61 -7.76
C ALA A 26 -11.98 1.34 -8.78
N ASP A 27 -12.26 0.07 -9.10
CA ASP A 27 -13.35 -0.31 -10.01
C ASP A 27 -14.73 0.15 -9.52
N HIS A 28 -14.89 0.35 -8.20
CA HIS A 28 -16.13 0.86 -7.59
C HIS A 28 -16.14 2.39 -7.46
N VAL A 29 -14.96 3.03 -7.42
CA VAL A 29 -14.81 4.49 -7.27
C VAL A 29 -14.89 5.20 -8.63
N ARG A 30 -14.34 4.57 -9.68
CA ARG A 30 -14.33 5.13 -11.03
C ARG A 30 -15.75 5.31 -11.57
N GLY A 31 -16.02 6.49 -12.13
CA GLY A 31 -17.32 6.82 -12.71
C GLY A 31 -18.36 7.32 -11.70
N LEU A 32 -18.06 7.38 -10.39
CA LEU A 32 -18.95 7.99 -9.40
C LEU A 32 -18.89 9.53 -9.45
N HIS A 33 -17.71 10.09 -9.17
CA HIS A 33 -17.49 11.54 -9.19
C HIS A 33 -15.98 11.83 -9.25
N TRP A 34 -15.56 12.78 -10.09
CA TRP A 34 -14.15 13.11 -10.30
C TRP A 34 -13.41 13.46 -8.98
N ALA A 35 -14.07 14.18 -8.07
CA ALA A 35 -13.46 14.56 -6.79
C ALA A 35 -13.24 13.35 -5.87
N LEU A 36 -14.12 12.34 -5.94
CA LEU A 36 -13.99 11.10 -5.20
C LEU A 36 -12.81 10.28 -5.74
N GLU A 37 -12.67 10.21 -7.06
CA GLU A 37 -11.52 9.58 -7.72
C GLU A 37 -10.21 10.25 -7.29
N LEU A 38 -10.16 11.59 -7.36
CA LEU A 38 -8.98 12.36 -6.94
C LEU A 38 -8.61 12.08 -5.48
N ALA A 39 -9.59 12.15 -4.57
CA ALA A 39 -9.37 11.90 -3.15
C ALA A 39 -8.91 10.45 -2.91
N PHE A 40 -9.56 9.49 -3.56
CA PHE A 40 -9.23 8.08 -3.43
C PHE A 40 -7.80 7.78 -3.89
N PHE A 41 -7.42 8.20 -5.10
CA PHE A 41 -6.08 7.94 -5.62
C PHE A 41 -4.99 8.69 -4.88
N ALA A 42 -5.25 9.93 -4.41
CA ALA A 42 -4.32 10.67 -3.57
C ALA A 42 -4.07 9.96 -2.23
N VAL A 43 -5.12 9.49 -1.55
CA VAL A 43 -4.97 8.78 -0.28
C VAL A 43 -4.32 7.41 -0.50
N ALA A 44 -4.75 6.65 -1.51
CA ALA A 44 -4.19 5.34 -1.82
C ALA A 44 -2.70 5.41 -2.19
N GLY A 45 -2.26 6.46 -2.89
CA GLY A 45 -0.86 6.65 -3.24
C GLY A 45 0.07 6.81 -2.02
N VAL A 46 -0.44 7.32 -0.90
CA VAL A 46 0.38 7.67 0.27
C VAL A 46 0.11 6.74 1.47
N ALA A 47 -1.04 6.07 1.53
CA ALA A 47 -1.41 5.24 2.68
C ALA A 47 -0.43 4.08 2.95
N TRP A 48 0.24 3.56 1.93
CA TRP A 48 1.24 2.49 2.11
C TRP A 48 2.56 2.95 2.76
N VAL A 49 2.80 4.26 2.87
CA VAL A 49 4.02 4.80 3.51
C VAL A 49 4.11 4.37 4.97
N TRP A 50 3.00 4.31 5.70
CA TRP A 50 2.99 3.91 7.11
C TRP A 50 3.40 2.45 7.34
N PRO A 51 2.77 1.45 6.66
CA PRO A 51 3.21 0.06 6.71
C PRO A 51 4.69 -0.10 6.31
N ALA A 52 5.09 0.51 5.20
CA ALA A 52 6.46 0.41 4.68
C ALA A 52 7.47 0.94 5.71
N LYS A 53 7.22 2.12 6.29
CA LYS A 53 8.07 2.71 7.33
C LYS A 53 8.21 1.77 8.53
N ARG A 54 7.12 1.18 9.03
CA ARG A 54 7.16 0.27 10.18
C ARG A 54 8.01 -0.97 9.88
N LEU A 55 7.87 -1.54 8.69
CA LEU A 55 8.66 -2.69 8.23
C LEU A 55 10.16 -2.36 8.15
N ILE A 56 10.51 -1.22 7.56
CA ILE A 56 11.91 -0.77 7.43
C ILE A 56 12.53 -0.56 8.82
N VAL A 57 11.84 0.15 9.72
CA VAL A 57 12.35 0.40 11.08
C VAL A 57 12.51 -0.90 11.86
N TRP A 58 11.58 -1.84 11.70
CA TRP A 58 11.69 -3.16 12.34
C TRP A 58 12.85 -3.99 11.78
N ALA A 59 13.13 -3.88 10.48
CA ALA A 59 14.22 -4.61 9.83
C ALA A 59 15.62 -4.22 10.33
N VAL A 60 15.77 -2.95 10.73
CA VAL A 60 17.06 -2.34 11.11
C VAL A 60 17.29 -2.36 12.64
N ARG A 61 16.22 -2.55 13.43
CA ARG A 61 16.32 -2.78 14.89
C ARG A 61 16.64 -4.25 15.21
#